data_AF-A0A256HY81-F1
#
_entry.id   AF-A0A256HY81-F1
#
_cell.length_a   1.000
_cell.length_b   1.000
_cell.length_c   1.000
_cell.angle_alpha   90.00
_cell.angle_beta   90.00
_cell.angle_gamma   90.00
#
_symmetry.space_group_name_H-M   'P 1'
#
loop_
_entity.id
_entity.type
_entity.pdbx_description
1 polymer ?
#
loop_
_entity_poly.entity_id
_entity_poly.type
_entity_poly.pdbx_seq_one_letter_code
_entity_poly.pdbx_strand_id
1 'polypeptide(L)'
;MDEAAVFDRVVTALDERNYEPLVHVPDAHSETYADVLDRCRRHEIAIRGRYPDVLGFTDADRVFAIEVKGSTNLLRGIGQAMTYQQGAHVSYLAGDGEAVAPHANLLRSKGVGVIGVDADGATSWSDPPSAESAEEVADIEGQLSVRLRSDAFGGDVTTLSLAQPLNYLAPVVALDRYGPLARDELVDVIADEYGFGAGDETVASARTLGLLALGSPHELTSQGELAATVLRGYGIEDLDDLRLTKADVGRDTVAEVHPPLAVLLRNSFSRHPEFGLLLDALRKEGPRVQFLDLVERLVREYPNVFLSAFCTTRGAARARELIERGKTARLYRDPSVWRDVIRTNVLFNFVQQLKHVGVLAPETRSHSGAIAEYDPDEKPWIVADPG
;
A
#
# COMPACT_ATOMS: atom_id res chain seq x y z
N MET A 1 19.92 -19.52 23.43
CA MET A 1 19.74 -18.06 23.44
C MET A 1 18.26 -17.71 23.51
N ASP A 2 17.89 -16.60 24.14
CA ASP A 2 16.50 -16.11 24.07
C ASP A 2 16.22 -15.42 22.72
N GLU A 3 14.95 -15.17 22.43
CA GLU A 3 14.53 -14.63 21.13
C GLU A 3 14.96 -13.17 20.92
N ALA A 4 14.96 -12.36 21.98
CA ALA A 4 15.35 -10.95 21.89
C ALA A 4 16.83 -10.78 21.53
N ALA A 5 17.71 -11.57 22.12
CA ALA A 5 19.13 -11.56 21.78
C ALA A 5 19.40 -12.08 20.35
N VAL A 6 18.63 -13.07 19.88
CA VAL A 6 18.70 -13.49 18.47
C VAL A 6 18.27 -12.34 17.56
N PHE A 7 17.16 -11.67 17.88
CA PHE A 7 16.60 -10.58 17.07
C PHE A 7 17.62 -9.44 16.90
N ASP A 8 18.16 -8.91 18.00
CA ASP A 8 19.15 -7.82 17.95
C ASP A 8 20.39 -8.17 17.11
N ARG A 9 20.88 -9.41 17.23
CA ARG A 9 22.02 -9.89 16.45
C ARG A 9 21.71 -10.07 14.97
N VAL A 10 20.49 -10.50 14.63
CA VAL A 10 20.02 -10.56 13.25
C VAL A 10 19.97 -9.17 12.64
N VAL A 11 19.42 -8.19 13.35
CA VAL A 11 19.36 -6.79 12.88
C VAL A 11 20.75 -6.22 12.66
N THR A 12 21.69 -6.50 13.56
CA THR A 12 23.10 -6.11 13.38
C THR A 12 23.72 -6.74 12.15
N ALA A 13 23.49 -8.03 11.92
CA ALA A 13 24.02 -8.73 10.75
C ALA A 13 23.40 -8.26 9.42
N LEU A 14 22.16 -7.75 9.45
CA LEU A 14 21.49 -7.15 8.30
C LEU A 14 22.07 -5.78 7.94
N ASP A 15 22.34 -4.95 8.95
CA ASP A 15 22.99 -3.64 8.80
C ASP A 15 24.39 -3.80 8.17
N GLU A 16 25.19 -4.75 8.66
CA GLU A 16 26.51 -5.09 8.09
C GLU A 16 26.46 -5.54 6.61
N ARG A 17 25.30 -6.03 6.15
CA ARG A 17 25.06 -6.46 4.76
C ARG A 17 24.45 -5.36 3.89
N ASN A 18 24.24 -4.16 4.42
CA ASN A 18 23.53 -3.06 3.77
C ASN A 18 22.10 -3.45 3.34
N TYR A 19 21.41 -4.27 4.15
CA TYR A 19 19.99 -4.55 3.93
C TYR A 19 19.15 -3.44 4.58
N GLU A 20 17.92 -3.25 4.11
CA GLU A 20 16.99 -2.24 4.64
C GLU A 20 15.84 -2.90 5.42
N PRO A 21 16.04 -3.28 6.70
CA PRO A 21 15.02 -3.96 7.47
C PRO A 21 13.93 -3.03 7.99
N LEU A 22 12.70 -3.52 7.94
CA LEU A 22 11.61 -3.15 8.83
C LEU A 22 11.35 -4.30 9.79
N VAL A 23 10.87 -3.98 11.00
CA VAL A 23 10.57 -5.00 12.03
C VAL A 23 9.10 -5.00 12.44
N HIS A 24 8.56 -6.18 12.74
CA HIS A 24 7.26 -6.34 13.37
C HIS A 24 7.45 -6.74 14.83
N VAL A 25 7.07 -5.84 15.74
CA VAL A 25 7.04 -6.12 17.18
C VAL A 25 5.66 -5.68 17.68
N PRO A 26 4.83 -6.60 18.19
CA PRO A 26 3.55 -6.23 18.79
C PRO A 26 3.75 -5.23 19.94
N ASP A 27 2.84 -4.25 20.08
CA ASP A 27 3.00 -3.17 21.07
C ASP A 27 3.22 -3.69 22.49
N ALA A 28 2.57 -4.80 22.85
CA ALA A 28 2.70 -5.48 24.15
C ALA A 28 4.12 -5.98 24.46
N HIS A 29 5.01 -6.02 23.47
CA HIS A 29 6.39 -6.45 23.60
C HIS A 29 7.40 -5.32 23.32
N SER A 30 6.94 -4.07 23.14
CA SER A 30 7.82 -2.94 22.78
C SER A 30 9.00 -2.75 23.75
N GLU A 31 8.77 -2.89 25.06
CA GLU A 31 9.83 -2.74 26.07
C GLU A 31 10.89 -3.85 25.96
N THR A 32 10.47 -5.07 25.64
CA THR A 32 11.38 -6.23 25.51
C THR A 32 12.32 -6.08 24.31
N TYR A 33 11.88 -5.41 23.24
CA TYR A 33 12.64 -5.25 21.99
C TYR A 33 12.99 -3.78 21.72
N ALA A 34 13.13 -2.96 22.78
CA ALA A 34 13.40 -1.52 22.66
C ALA A 34 14.66 -1.23 21.82
N ASP A 35 15.75 -1.96 22.07
CA ASP A 35 17.02 -1.79 21.34
C ASP A 35 16.88 -2.03 19.82
N VAL A 36 16.03 -2.99 19.42
CA VAL A 36 15.71 -3.25 18.02
C VAL A 36 14.87 -2.12 17.43
N LEU A 37 13.89 -1.63 18.19
CA LEU A 37 12.97 -0.57 17.76
C LEU A 37 13.64 0.80 17.66
N ASP A 38 14.70 1.04 18.42
CA ASP A 38 15.52 2.26 18.32
C ASP A 38 16.33 2.30 17.01
N ARG A 39 16.60 1.13 16.40
CA ARG A 39 17.42 0.99 15.20
C ARG A 39 16.61 0.76 13.92
N CYS A 40 15.41 0.18 14.06
CA CYS A 40 14.60 -0.25 12.92
C CYS A 40 13.21 0.41 12.93
N ARG A 41 12.75 0.76 11.73
CA ARG A 41 11.35 1.20 11.53
C ARG A 41 10.40 0.00 11.66
N ARG A 42 9.20 0.24 12.18
CA ARG A 42 8.15 -0.80 12.31
C ARG A 42 7.42 -1.07 10.99
N HIS A 43 6.89 -2.29 10.81
CA HIS A 43 5.90 -2.61 9.77
C HIS A 43 4.68 -3.39 10.28
N GLU A 44 3.60 -3.28 9.51
CA GLU A 44 2.37 -4.09 9.61
C GLU A 44 2.03 -4.73 8.25
N ILE A 45 3.06 -5.11 7.50
CA ILE A 45 2.92 -5.80 6.21
C ILE A 45 2.77 -7.30 6.45
N ALA A 46 1.70 -7.90 5.94
CA ALA A 46 1.41 -9.31 6.14
C ALA A 46 1.66 -10.13 4.86
N ILE A 47 2.15 -11.35 5.01
CA ILE A 47 2.23 -12.37 3.96
C ILE A 47 1.28 -13.50 4.35
N ARG A 48 0.28 -13.81 3.49
CA ARG A 48 -0.80 -14.76 3.80
C ARG A 48 -1.45 -14.53 5.18
N GLY A 49 -1.61 -13.26 5.57
CA GLY A 49 -2.23 -12.85 6.83
C GLY A 49 -1.34 -12.93 8.08
N ARG A 50 -0.05 -13.27 7.93
CA ARG A 50 0.94 -13.32 9.02
C ARG A 50 1.99 -12.24 8.86
N TYR A 51 2.53 -11.73 9.97
CA TYR A 51 3.56 -10.71 9.97
C TYR A 51 4.94 -11.36 10.18
N PRO A 52 5.86 -11.29 9.21
CA PRO A 52 7.26 -11.61 9.44
C PRO A 52 7.83 -10.74 10.55
N ASP A 53 8.73 -11.28 11.38
CA ASP A 53 9.40 -10.51 12.44
C ASP A 53 10.31 -9.44 11.81
N VAL A 54 10.97 -9.77 10.69
CA VAL A 54 11.73 -8.82 9.87
C VAL A 54 11.33 -8.95 8.41
N LEU A 55 11.15 -7.83 7.73
CA LEU A 55 10.84 -7.75 6.31
C LEU A 55 11.57 -6.54 5.70
N GLY A 56 12.11 -6.67 4.49
CA GLY A 56 12.81 -5.54 3.87
C GLY A 56 13.35 -5.83 2.49
N PHE A 57 14.23 -4.95 2.00
CA PHE A 57 14.99 -5.16 0.77
C PHE A 57 16.42 -5.57 1.08
N THR A 58 16.94 -6.51 0.29
CA THR A 58 18.39 -6.75 0.22
C THR A 58 19.07 -5.61 -0.54
N ASP A 59 20.40 -5.59 -0.52
CA ASP A 59 21.26 -4.69 -1.31
C ASP A 59 21.03 -4.78 -2.84
N ALA A 60 20.38 -5.85 -3.30
CA ALA A 60 20.00 -6.11 -4.69
C ALA A 60 18.51 -5.87 -4.97
N ASP A 61 17.83 -5.07 -4.14
CA ASP A 61 16.40 -4.73 -4.26
C ASP A 61 15.46 -5.96 -4.21
N ARG A 62 15.88 -7.06 -3.57
CA ARG A 62 15.03 -8.24 -3.39
C ARG A 62 14.32 -8.20 -2.05
N VAL A 63 13.00 -8.38 -2.03
CA VAL A 63 12.23 -8.65 -0.80
C VAL A 63 12.77 -9.87 -0.04
N PHE A 64 13.13 -9.67 1.22
CA PHE A 64 13.42 -10.74 2.18
C PHE A 64 12.44 -10.74 3.34
N ALA A 65 12.19 -11.91 3.92
CA ALA A 65 11.42 -12.09 5.15
C ALA A 65 12.16 -13.01 6.13
N ILE A 66 12.14 -12.69 7.43
CA ILE A 66 12.79 -13.48 8.47
C ILE A 66 11.79 -13.73 9.60
N GLU A 67 11.67 -15.00 9.99
CA GLU A 67 11.11 -15.39 11.28
C GLU A 67 12.25 -15.56 12.29
N VAL A 68 12.15 -14.91 13.45
CA VAL A 68 13.14 -14.98 14.52
C VAL A 68 12.61 -15.89 15.63
N LYS A 69 13.44 -16.82 16.11
CA LYS A 69 13.12 -17.70 17.24
C LYS A 69 14.30 -17.82 18.19
N GLY A 70 14.01 -17.88 19.50
CA GLY A 70 14.99 -18.33 20.49
C GLY A 70 15.26 -19.84 20.39
N SER A 71 15.68 -20.46 21.50
CA SER A 71 15.91 -21.91 21.56
C SER A 71 14.65 -22.79 21.60
N THR A 72 13.45 -22.20 21.58
CA THR A 72 12.17 -22.93 21.69
C THR A 72 11.21 -22.55 20.56
N ASN A 73 10.14 -23.33 20.37
CA ASN A 73 9.09 -23.10 19.36
C ASN A 73 9.56 -23.09 17.89
N LEU A 74 10.72 -23.69 17.61
CA LEU A 74 11.32 -23.70 16.27
C LEU A 74 10.41 -24.31 15.20
N LEU A 75 9.67 -25.38 15.51
CA LEU A 75 8.72 -26.00 14.57
C LEU A 75 7.63 -25.03 14.08
N ARG A 76 7.15 -24.15 14.98
CA ARG A 76 6.18 -23.13 14.60
C ARG A 76 6.84 -22.09 13.69
N GLY A 77 8.07 -21.68 14.01
CA GLY A 77 8.86 -20.77 13.18
C GLY A 77 9.16 -21.32 11.78
N ILE A 78 9.43 -22.63 11.66
CA ILE A 78 9.61 -23.30 10.37
C ILE A 78 8.37 -23.12 9.49
N GLY A 79 7.17 -23.35 10.03
CA GLY A 79 5.92 -23.19 9.29
C GLY A 79 5.66 -21.74 8.85
N GLN A 80 6.04 -20.77 9.69
CA GLN A 80 5.94 -19.34 9.37
C GLN A 80 6.91 -18.94 8.26
N ALA A 81 8.18 -19.31 8.37
CA ALA A 81 9.18 -19.04 7.34
C ALA A 81 8.82 -19.67 5.98
N MET A 82 8.24 -20.87 5.97
CA MET A 82 7.70 -21.47 4.73
C MET A 82 6.53 -20.66 4.16
N THR A 83 5.66 -20.11 5.02
CA THR A 83 4.55 -19.25 4.57
C THR A 83 5.06 -17.97 3.92
N TYR A 84 6.12 -17.36 4.45
CA TYR A 84 6.65 -16.09 3.94
C TYR A 84 7.23 -16.19 2.52
N GLN A 85 7.57 -17.38 2.04
CA GLN A 85 7.97 -17.59 0.64
C GLN A 85 6.91 -17.11 -0.36
N GLN A 86 5.64 -17.00 0.05
CA GLN A 86 4.56 -16.54 -0.83
C GLN A 86 4.70 -15.06 -1.25
N GLY A 87 5.32 -14.24 -0.39
CA GLY A 87 5.46 -12.79 -0.59
C GLY A 87 6.90 -12.28 -0.49
N ALA A 88 7.90 -13.16 -0.46
CA ALA A 88 9.31 -12.78 -0.39
C ALA A 88 10.14 -13.60 -1.38
N HIS A 89 11.13 -12.96 -2.01
CA HIS A 89 12.08 -13.65 -2.87
C HIS A 89 12.97 -14.62 -2.11
N VAL A 90 13.27 -14.29 -0.85
CA VAL A 90 14.05 -15.11 0.06
C VAL A 90 13.42 -15.06 1.45
N SER A 91 13.21 -16.23 2.04
CA SER A 91 12.67 -16.38 3.39
C SER A 91 13.68 -17.10 4.28
N TYR A 92 13.83 -16.65 5.52
CA TYR A 92 14.77 -17.20 6.48
C TYR A 92 14.09 -17.57 7.80
N LEU A 93 14.63 -18.61 8.45
CA LEU A 93 14.45 -18.84 9.87
C LEU A 93 15.75 -18.48 10.60
N ALA A 94 15.68 -17.51 11.49
CA ALA A 94 16.77 -17.14 12.37
C ALA A 94 16.58 -17.72 13.77
N GLY A 95 17.66 -18.23 14.36
CA GLY A 95 17.61 -18.71 15.73
C GLY A 95 18.97 -19.10 16.30
N ASP A 96 18.96 -19.56 17.54
CA ASP A 96 20.14 -20.07 18.23
C ASP A 96 20.85 -21.15 17.39
N GLY A 97 22.15 -20.99 17.13
CA GLY A 97 22.89 -21.80 16.17
C GLY A 97 22.80 -23.30 16.45
N GLU A 98 22.91 -23.72 17.71
CA GLU A 98 22.78 -25.11 18.12
C GLU A 98 21.35 -25.65 17.92
N ALA A 99 20.35 -24.81 18.11
CA ALA A 99 18.95 -25.18 17.93
C ALA A 99 18.55 -25.29 16.45
N VAL A 100 19.05 -24.41 15.58
CA VAL A 100 18.62 -24.38 14.16
C VAL A 100 19.46 -25.29 13.26
N ALA A 101 20.75 -25.49 13.56
CA ALA A 101 21.65 -26.30 12.75
C ALA A 101 21.11 -27.69 12.38
N PRO A 102 20.46 -28.46 13.28
CA PRO A 102 19.88 -29.77 12.96
C PRO A 102 18.81 -29.73 11.85
N HIS A 103 18.16 -28.58 11.65
CA HIS A 103 17.05 -28.40 10.71
C HIS A 103 17.48 -27.76 9.38
N ALA A 104 18.73 -27.28 9.28
CA ALA A 104 19.18 -26.46 8.15
C ALA A 104 19.03 -27.15 6.78
N ASN A 105 19.41 -28.43 6.67
CA ASN A 105 19.28 -29.17 5.41
C ASN A 105 17.82 -29.33 4.98
N LEU A 106 16.91 -29.59 5.93
CA LEU A 106 15.49 -29.72 5.65
C LEU A 106 14.90 -28.37 5.21
N LEU A 107 15.18 -27.30 5.94
CA LEU A 107 14.71 -25.95 5.63
C LEU A 107 15.16 -25.51 4.23
N ARG A 108 16.44 -25.70 3.92
CA ARG A 108 16.97 -25.40 2.59
C ARG A 108 16.32 -26.26 1.51
N SER A 109 16.10 -27.56 1.74
CA SER A 109 15.36 -28.40 0.77
C SER A 109 13.92 -27.93 0.51
N LYS A 110 13.36 -27.14 1.43
CA LYS A 110 12.04 -26.50 1.31
C LYS A 110 12.11 -25.04 0.85
N GLY A 111 13.29 -24.55 0.45
CA GLY A 111 13.50 -23.19 -0.05
C GLY A 111 13.57 -22.13 1.05
N VAL A 112 13.81 -22.51 2.31
CA VAL A 112 13.97 -21.57 3.43
C VAL A 112 15.44 -21.51 3.84
N GLY A 113 15.98 -20.30 3.91
CA GLY A 113 17.33 -20.04 4.39
C GLY A 113 17.42 -20.14 5.91
N VAL A 114 18.63 -20.25 6.43
CA VAL A 114 18.88 -20.38 7.87
C VAL A 114 19.92 -19.37 8.31
N ILE A 115 19.61 -18.69 9.42
CA ILE A 115 20.51 -17.78 10.11
C ILE A 115 20.73 -18.34 11.52
N GLY A 116 21.89 -18.95 11.75
CA GLY A 116 22.30 -19.42 13.07
C GLY A 116 23.04 -18.30 13.81
N VAL A 117 22.59 -18.03 15.02
CA VAL A 117 23.10 -16.95 15.88
C VAL A 117 23.71 -17.55 17.14
N ASP A 118 24.96 -17.16 17.41
CA ASP A 118 25.72 -17.55 18.59
C ASP A 118 26.15 -16.31 19.38
N ALA A 119 26.92 -16.48 20.46
CA ALA A 119 27.43 -15.39 21.30
C ALA A 119 28.12 -14.27 20.50
N ASP A 120 28.80 -14.63 19.41
CA ASP A 120 29.61 -13.73 18.58
C ASP A 120 28.82 -13.06 17.44
N GLY A 121 27.50 -13.30 17.32
CA GLY A 121 26.64 -12.72 16.28
C GLY A 121 25.99 -13.76 15.37
N ALA A 122 25.56 -13.35 14.17
CA ALA A 122 25.03 -14.26 13.14
C ALA A 122 26.18 -15.00 12.44
N THR A 123 26.64 -16.08 13.06
CA THR A 123 27.84 -16.84 12.67
C THR A 123 27.63 -17.76 11.48
N SER A 124 26.38 -18.18 11.22
CA SER A 124 26.05 -19.01 10.06
C SER A 124 24.88 -18.41 9.29
N TRP A 125 25.09 -18.21 7.99
CA TRP A 125 24.08 -17.71 7.08
C TRP A 125 24.04 -18.61 5.85
N SER A 126 22.90 -19.25 5.62
CA SER A 126 22.71 -20.14 4.48
C SER A 126 21.50 -19.68 3.68
N ASP A 127 21.75 -19.24 2.45
CA ASP A 127 20.69 -18.78 1.57
C ASP A 127 19.77 -19.94 1.14
N PRO A 128 18.47 -19.66 0.95
CA PRO A 128 17.56 -20.63 0.36
C PRO A 128 18.02 -20.95 -1.07
N PRO A 129 17.97 -22.22 -1.51
CA PRO A 129 18.10 -22.52 -2.93
C PRO A 129 16.98 -21.80 -3.69
N SER A 130 17.32 -21.20 -4.84
CA SER A 130 16.43 -20.36 -5.64
C SER A 130 15.05 -20.99 -5.83
N ALA A 131 14.09 -20.56 -5.02
CA ALA A 131 12.68 -20.90 -5.11
C ALA A 131 11.94 -19.57 -4.99
N GLU A 132 11.84 -18.87 -6.12
CA GLU A 132 11.10 -17.63 -6.19
C GLU A 132 9.62 -17.97 -6.33
N SER A 133 8.86 -17.80 -5.25
CA SER A 133 7.41 -17.71 -5.38
C SER A 133 7.07 -16.25 -5.66
N ALA A 134 6.31 -16.01 -6.72
CA ALA A 134 6.08 -14.68 -7.30
C ALA A 134 4.65 -14.16 -7.08
N GLU A 135 3.76 -14.91 -6.41
CA GLU A 135 2.32 -14.61 -6.45
C GLU A 135 1.96 -13.33 -5.67
N GLU A 136 2.55 -13.11 -4.48
CA GLU A 136 2.28 -11.91 -3.65
C GLU A 136 3.48 -10.94 -3.61
N VAL A 137 4.60 -11.23 -4.28
CA VAL A 137 5.83 -10.42 -4.15
C VAL A 137 5.60 -8.97 -4.56
N ALA A 138 4.91 -8.73 -5.67
CA ALA A 138 4.63 -7.37 -6.14
C ALA A 138 3.79 -6.57 -5.12
N ASP A 139 2.87 -7.23 -4.40
CA ASP A 139 2.09 -6.63 -3.31
C ASP A 139 3.00 -6.20 -2.15
N ILE A 140 3.91 -7.08 -1.74
CA ILE A 140 4.86 -6.80 -0.66
C ILE A 140 5.88 -5.71 -1.06
N GLU A 141 6.40 -5.75 -2.28
CA GLU A 141 7.26 -4.70 -2.83
C GLU A 141 6.59 -3.34 -2.83
N GLY A 142 5.31 -3.29 -3.24
CA GLY A 142 4.52 -2.06 -3.21
C GLY A 142 4.39 -1.50 -1.79
N GLN A 143 4.05 -2.35 -0.82
CA GLN A 143 3.93 -1.98 0.59
C GLN A 143 5.25 -1.51 1.21
N LEU A 144 6.35 -2.18 0.88
CA LEU A 144 7.70 -1.81 1.30
C LEU A 144 8.12 -0.49 0.69
N SER A 145 7.84 -0.28 -0.60
CA SER A 145 8.18 0.96 -1.32
C SER A 145 7.49 2.17 -0.68
N VAL A 146 6.21 2.07 -0.32
CA VAL A 146 5.49 3.16 0.38
C VAL A 146 6.15 3.51 1.71
N ARG A 147 6.59 2.51 2.49
CA ARG A 147 7.13 2.71 3.85
C ARG A 147 8.60 3.09 3.88
N LEU A 148 9.42 2.50 3.02
CA LEU A 148 10.85 2.75 2.97
C LEU A 148 11.16 4.05 2.21
N ARG A 149 10.41 4.34 1.15
CA ARG A 149 10.52 5.56 0.33
C ARG A 149 9.49 6.62 0.74
N SER A 150 9.20 6.71 2.04
CA SER A 150 8.18 7.60 2.64
C SER A 150 8.31 9.07 2.21
N ASP A 151 9.51 9.52 1.86
CA ASP A 151 9.72 10.89 1.38
C ASP A 151 9.03 11.19 0.04
N ALA A 152 8.66 10.15 -0.73
CA ALA A 152 7.97 10.27 -2.00
C ALA A 152 6.44 10.18 -1.90
N PHE A 153 5.88 9.59 -0.83
CA PHE A 153 4.44 9.35 -0.68
C PHE A 153 3.98 9.49 0.78
N GLY A 154 2.92 10.26 1.00
CA GLY A 154 2.35 10.48 2.32
C GLY A 154 0.97 9.90 2.51
N GLY A 155 0.90 8.67 3.00
CA GLY A 155 -0.34 8.03 3.46
C GLY A 155 -0.85 6.90 2.57
N ASP A 156 -1.91 6.25 3.04
CA ASP A 156 -2.53 5.09 2.36
C ASP A 156 -3.51 5.55 1.27
N VAL A 157 -3.79 4.71 0.27
CA VAL A 157 -4.81 4.97 -0.78
C VAL A 157 -6.18 5.35 -0.22
N THR A 158 -6.47 4.95 1.02
CA THR A 158 -7.71 5.23 1.73
C THR A 158 -7.98 6.71 1.99
N THR A 159 -6.94 7.54 2.01
CA THR A 159 -7.04 9.00 2.18
C THR A 159 -7.66 9.68 0.97
N LEU A 160 -7.63 9.02 -0.21
CA LEU A 160 -8.23 9.49 -1.46
C LEU A 160 -9.76 9.39 -1.38
N SER A 161 -10.33 10.29 -0.58
CA SER A 161 -11.71 10.21 -0.11
C SER A 161 -12.70 10.98 -0.97
N LEU A 162 -12.24 11.84 -1.90
CA LEU A 162 -13.09 12.72 -2.69
C LEU A 162 -13.39 12.11 -4.07
N ALA A 163 -14.65 12.15 -4.50
CA ALA A 163 -15.03 11.59 -5.81
C ALA A 163 -14.37 12.31 -7.00
N GLN A 164 -14.17 13.63 -6.88
CA GLN A 164 -13.62 14.48 -7.93
C GLN A 164 -12.11 14.74 -7.70
N PRO A 165 -11.20 14.10 -8.47
CA PRO A 165 -9.76 14.19 -8.23
C PRO A 165 -9.13 15.56 -8.52
N LEU A 166 -9.80 16.48 -9.22
CA LEU A 166 -9.30 17.87 -9.36
C LEU A 166 -9.14 18.56 -8.00
N ASN A 167 -9.92 18.17 -6.99
CA ASN A 167 -9.75 18.69 -5.63
C ASN A 167 -8.32 18.44 -5.11
N TYR A 168 -7.70 17.32 -5.47
CA TYR A 168 -6.36 16.95 -5.00
C TYR A 168 -5.25 17.86 -5.53
N LEU A 169 -5.55 18.70 -6.52
CA LEU A 169 -4.63 19.68 -7.09
C LEU A 169 -4.74 21.06 -6.41
N ALA A 170 -5.79 21.31 -5.61
CA ALA A 170 -5.95 22.59 -4.92
C ALA A 170 -4.76 22.93 -4.00
N PRO A 171 -4.19 21.99 -3.21
CA PRO A 171 -3.01 22.29 -2.41
C PRO A 171 -1.79 22.65 -3.25
N VAL A 172 -1.68 22.06 -4.44
CA VAL A 172 -0.57 22.33 -5.36
C VAL A 172 -0.66 23.78 -5.86
N VAL A 173 -1.84 24.19 -6.30
CA VAL A 173 -2.09 25.56 -6.77
C VAL A 173 -1.88 26.58 -5.66
N ALA A 174 -2.36 26.29 -4.44
CA ALA A 174 -2.19 27.18 -3.30
C ALA A 174 -0.70 27.38 -2.94
N LEU A 175 0.06 26.29 -2.82
CA LEU A 175 1.49 26.36 -2.46
C LEU A 175 2.36 26.92 -3.58
N ASP A 176 2.00 26.72 -4.84
CA ASP A 176 2.69 27.34 -5.98
C ASP A 176 2.56 28.87 -5.96
N ARG A 177 1.39 29.37 -5.56
CA ARG A 177 1.09 30.80 -5.48
C ARG A 177 1.66 31.47 -4.23
N TYR A 178 1.49 30.82 -3.07
CA TYR A 178 1.79 31.41 -1.76
C TYR A 178 3.11 30.95 -1.15
N GLY A 179 3.74 29.93 -1.73
CA GLY A 179 4.91 29.27 -1.15
C GLY A 179 4.52 28.32 -0.01
N PRO A 180 5.50 27.92 0.83
CA PRO A 180 5.27 27.01 1.95
C PRO A 180 4.23 27.56 2.94
N LEU A 181 3.25 26.74 3.33
CA LEU A 181 2.18 27.10 4.27
C LEU A 181 2.05 26.09 5.39
N ALA A 182 1.71 26.54 6.60
CA ALA A 182 1.30 25.62 7.66
C ALA A 182 -0.02 24.92 7.26
N ARG A 183 -0.31 23.78 7.88
CA ARG A 183 -1.50 22.98 7.57
C ARG A 183 -2.79 23.78 7.68
N ASP A 184 -2.98 24.50 8.78
CA ASP A 184 -4.22 25.24 9.03
C ASP A 184 -4.36 26.42 8.05
N GLU A 185 -3.26 27.12 7.76
CA GLU A 185 -3.24 28.19 6.75
C GLU A 185 -3.60 27.68 5.36
N LEU A 186 -3.07 26.52 4.97
CA LEU A 186 -3.37 25.90 3.68
C LEU A 186 -4.86 25.48 3.59
N VAL A 187 -5.42 24.96 4.67
CA VAL A 187 -6.84 24.61 4.75
C VAL A 187 -7.73 25.85 4.65
N ASP A 188 -7.36 26.92 5.35
CA ASP A 188 -8.08 28.21 5.32
C ASP A 188 -8.05 28.82 3.91
N VAL A 189 -6.89 28.86 3.24
CA VAL A 189 -6.76 29.34 1.85
C VAL A 189 -7.64 28.54 0.89
N ILE A 190 -7.68 27.20 1.03
CA ILE A 190 -8.55 26.35 0.21
C ILE A 190 -10.03 26.65 0.52
N ALA A 191 -10.40 26.84 1.78
CA ALA A 191 -11.78 27.16 2.14
C ALA A 191 -12.22 28.51 1.54
N ASP A 192 -11.36 29.53 1.64
CA ASP A 192 -11.67 30.91 1.26
C ASP A 192 -11.64 31.13 -0.26
N GLU A 193 -10.65 30.59 -0.97
CA GLU A 193 -10.44 30.88 -2.39
C GLU A 193 -11.02 29.80 -3.31
N TYR A 194 -10.89 28.51 -2.93
CA TYR A 194 -11.46 27.40 -3.71
C TYR A 194 -12.95 27.15 -3.39
N GLY A 195 -13.42 27.67 -2.25
CA GLY A 195 -14.81 27.52 -1.79
C GLY A 195 -15.16 26.10 -1.38
N PHE A 196 -14.21 25.37 -0.78
CA PHE A 196 -14.35 23.93 -0.53
C PHE A 196 -14.03 23.56 0.93
N GLY A 197 -15.06 23.12 1.66
CA GLY A 197 -14.97 22.81 3.09
C GLY A 197 -14.29 21.48 3.47
N ALA A 198 -13.59 20.83 2.54
CA ALA A 198 -12.88 19.56 2.76
C ALA A 198 -11.37 19.75 2.52
N GLY A 199 -10.81 20.82 3.08
CA GLY A 199 -9.39 21.17 2.95
C GLY A 199 -8.48 20.10 3.54
N ASP A 200 -8.86 19.52 4.69
CA ASP A 200 -8.11 18.46 5.35
C ASP A 200 -7.93 17.23 4.46
N GLU A 201 -9.02 16.74 3.88
CA GLU A 201 -9.04 15.59 2.97
C GLU A 201 -8.26 15.89 1.69
N THR A 202 -8.35 17.14 1.22
CA THR A 202 -7.67 17.60 0.01
C THR A 202 -6.15 17.62 0.20
N VAL A 203 -5.66 18.17 1.32
CA VAL A 203 -4.24 18.15 1.70
C VAL A 203 -3.75 16.72 1.92
N ALA A 204 -4.53 15.88 2.62
CA ALA A 204 -4.17 14.48 2.85
C ALA A 204 -4.04 13.71 1.53
N SER A 205 -4.97 13.91 0.59
CA SER A 205 -4.96 13.26 -0.72
C SER A 205 -3.77 13.71 -1.57
N ALA A 206 -3.45 15.01 -1.58
CA ALA A 206 -2.28 15.54 -2.30
C ALA A 206 -0.96 14.97 -1.75
N ARG A 207 -0.85 14.80 -0.43
CA ARG A 207 0.28 14.10 0.21
C ARG A 207 0.35 12.64 -0.22
N THR A 208 -0.77 11.93 -0.26
CA THR A 208 -0.83 10.53 -0.68
C THR A 208 -0.40 10.37 -2.13
N LEU A 209 -0.75 11.30 -3.01
CA LEU A 209 -0.26 11.32 -4.40
C LEU A 209 1.20 11.77 -4.55
N GLY A 210 1.91 12.05 -3.45
CA GLY A 210 3.30 12.47 -3.47
C GLY A 210 3.52 13.89 -3.99
N LEU A 211 2.48 14.72 -4.02
CA LEU A 211 2.53 16.10 -4.51
C LEU A 211 3.08 17.07 -3.45
N LEU A 212 2.87 16.74 -2.16
CA LEU A 212 3.30 17.54 -1.02
C LEU A 212 4.30 16.78 -0.15
N ALA A 213 5.28 17.50 0.39
CA ALA A 213 6.21 16.97 1.37
C ALA A 213 5.52 16.65 2.71
N LEU A 214 6.10 15.71 3.48
CA LEU A 214 5.52 15.24 4.74
C LEU A 214 5.59 16.25 5.90
N GLY A 215 6.45 17.25 5.77
CA GLY A 215 6.75 18.25 6.80
C GLY A 215 5.67 19.32 6.98
N SER A 216 5.88 20.13 8.02
CA SER A 216 5.20 21.40 8.25
C SER A 216 6.27 22.49 8.41
N PRO A 217 6.22 23.60 7.66
CA PRO A 217 5.21 23.94 6.65
C PRO A 217 5.17 22.94 5.50
N HIS A 218 4.01 22.83 4.85
CA HIS A 218 3.84 22.01 3.66
C HIS A 218 4.52 22.70 2.47
N GLU A 219 5.25 21.90 1.70
CA GLU A 219 5.96 22.33 0.50
C GLU A 219 5.61 21.38 -0.66
N LEU A 220 5.77 21.85 -1.89
CA LEU A 220 5.69 20.99 -3.06
C LEU A 220 6.88 20.04 -3.09
N THR A 221 6.65 18.78 -3.40
CA THR A 221 7.74 17.91 -3.85
C THR A 221 8.15 18.28 -5.27
N SER A 222 9.24 17.71 -5.80
CA SER A 222 9.57 17.86 -7.23
C SER A 222 8.43 17.40 -8.16
N GLN A 223 7.54 16.52 -7.69
CA GLN A 223 6.34 16.15 -8.44
C GLN A 223 5.23 17.17 -8.31
N GLY A 224 5.05 17.76 -7.13
CA GLY A 224 4.18 18.92 -6.94
C GLY A 224 4.58 20.09 -7.84
N GLU A 225 5.87 20.40 -7.94
CA GLU A 225 6.40 21.46 -8.82
C GLU A 225 6.15 21.17 -10.30
N LEU A 226 6.33 19.91 -10.72
CA LEU A 226 5.99 19.48 -12.08
C LEU A 226 4.49 19.64 -12.34
N ALA A 227 3.64 19.20 -11.40
CA ALA A 227 2.20 19.36 -11.49
C ALA A 227 1.78 20.83 -11.57
N ALA A 228 2.36 21.70 -10.74
CA ALA A 228 2.14 23.15 -10.78
C ALA A 228 2.53 23.75 -12.14
N THR A 229 3.66 23.31 -12.72
CA THR A 229 4.09 23.74 -14.04
C THR A 229 3.09 23.34 -15.14
N VAL A 230 2.56 22.12 -15.08
CA VAL A 230 1.53 21.64 -16.01
C VAL A 230 0.24 22.44 -15.84
N LEU A 231 -0.18 22.71 -14.60
CA LEU A 231 -1.36 23.51 -14.28
C LEU A 231 -1.27 24.94 -14.85
N ARG A 232 -0.15 25.63 -14.63
CA ARG A 232 0.10 26.95 -15.24
C ARG A 232 0.07 26.89 -16.76
N GLY A 233 0.71 25.87 -17.35
CA GLY A 233 0.68 25.65 -18.80
C GLY A 233 -0.73 25.38 -19.36
N TYR A 234 -1.64 24.88 -18.52
CA TYR A 234 -3.05 24.68 -18.85
C TYR A 234 -3.91 25.94 -18.64
N GLY A 235 -3.36 26.99 -18.01
CA GLY A 235 -4.08 28.22 -17.68
C GLY A 235 -4.74 28.22 -16.29
N ILE A 236 -4.29 27.36 -15.37
CA ILE A 236 -4.70 27.38 -13.97
C ILE A 236 -3.58 28.06 -13.18
N GLU A 237 -3.76 29.34 -12.89
CA GLU A 237 -2.79 30.16 -12.15
C GLU A 237 -3.20 30.33 -10.68
N ASP A 238 -4.49 30.16 -10.37
CA ASP A 238 -4.98 30.20 -9.01
C ASP A 238 -6.17 29.27 -8.70
N LEU A 239 -6.61 29.32 -7.45
CA LEU A 239 -7.67 28.44 -6.96
C LEU A 239 -9.02 28.74 -7.61
N ASP A 240 -9.29 29.97 -8.03
CA ASP A 240 -10.52 30.29 -8.74
C ASP A 240 -10.52 29.67 -10.14
N ASP A 241 -9.38 29.70 -10.85
CA ASP A 241 -9.21 29.01 -12.14
C ASP A 241 -9.46 27.50 -12.00
N LEU A 242 -8.91 26.87 -10.96
CA LEU A 242 -9.14 25.45 -10.69
C LEU A 242 -10.62 25.17 -10.35
N ARG A 243 -11.27 26.08 -9.62
CA ARG A 243 -12.69 25.98 -9.26
C ARG A 243 -13.58 26.07 -10.50
N LEU A 244 -13.29 26.99 -11.41
CA LEU A 244 -13.98 27.14 -12.69
C LEU A 244 -13.77 25.91 -13.58
N THR A 245 -12.52 25.44 -13.70
CA THR A 245 -12.19 24.19 -14.42
C THR A 245 -12.98 23.01 -13.87
N LYS A 246 -13.08 22.87 -12.54
CA LYS A 246 -13.89 21.81 -11.92
C LYS A 246 -15.39 21.98 -12.21
N ALA A 247 -15.90 23.21 -12.27
CA ALA A 247 -17.29 23.48 -12.60
C ALA A 247 -17.62 23.10 -14.05
N ASP A 248 -16.69 23.33 -14.98
CA ASP A 248 -16.82 22.98 -16.40
C ASP A 248 -16.98 21.48 -16.64
N VAL A 249 -16.37 20.64 -15.79
CA VAL A 249 -16.54 19.18 -15.84
C VAL A 249 -18.00 18.77 -15.63
N GLY A 250 -18.73 19.45 -14.74
CA GLY A 250 -20.16 19.23 -14.53
C GLY A 250 -20.56 17.77 -14.29
N ARG A 251 -21.27 17.18 -15.25
CA ARG A 251 -21.73 15.77 -15.22
C ARG A 251 -20.86 14.82 -16.05
N ASP A 252 -19.89 15.37 -16.78
CA ASP A 252 -18.94 14.63 -17.59
C ASP A 252 -17.72 14.25 -16.73
N THR A 253 -16.70 13.66 -17.36
CA THR A 253 -15.45 13.29 -16.70
C THR A 253 -14.33 14.29 -16.99
N VAL A 254 -13.30 14.32 -16.13
CA VAL A 254 -12.11 15.16 -16.40
C VAL A 254 -11.42 14.65 -17.67
N ALA A 255 -11.43 13.34 -17.91
CA ALA A 255 -10.89 12.73 -19.11
C ALA A 255 -11.58 13.19 -20.40
N GLU A 256 -12.89 13.45 -20.37
CA GLU A 256 -13.63 13.96 -21.53
C GLU A 256 -13.44 15.46 -21.75
N VAL A 257 -13.50 16.25 -20.67
CA VAL A 257 -13.52 17.73 -20.76
C VAL A 257 -12.11 18.34 -20.76
N HIS A 258 -11.21 17.81 -19.91
CA HIS A 258 -9.84 18.30 -19.75
C HIS A 258 -8.82 17.15 -19.83
N PRO A 259 -8.62 16.50 -21.01
CA PRO A 259 -7.73 15.35 -21.14
C PRO A 259 -6.31 15.53 -20.59
N PRO A 260 -5.64 16.71 -20.76
CA PRO A 260 -4.31 16.91 -20.17
C PRO A 260 -4.29 16.82 -18.64
N LEU A 261 -5.33 17.32 -17.96
CA LEU A 261 -5.45 17.24 -16.51
C LEU A 261 -5.76 15.82 -16.05
N ALA A 262 -6.55 15.07 -16.81
CA ALA A 262 -6.76 13.64 -16.55
C ALA A 262 -5.46 12.84 -16.67
N VAL A 263 -4.60 13.16 -17.65
CA VAL A 263 -3.27 12.55 -17.80
C VAL A 263 -2.37 12.87 -16.62
N LEU A 264 -2.33 14.14 -16.17
CA LEU A 264 -1.57 14.56 -14.99
C LEU A 264 -2.01 13.79 -13.74
N LEU A 265 -3.32 13.73 -13.49
CA LEU A 265 -3.88 12.98 -12.37
C LEU A 265 -3.55 11.50 -12.49
N ARG A 266 -3.83 10.87 -13.64
CA ARG A 266 -3.54 9.44 -13.87
C ARG A 266 -2.06 9.12 -13.63
N ASN A 267 -1.15 10.00 -14.04
CA ASN A 267 0.28 9.85 -13.73
C ASN A 267 0.54 9.89 -12.22
N SER A 268 0.01 10.90 -11.53
CA SER A 268 0.13 11.04 -10.07
C SER A 268 -0.38 9.80 -9.32
N PHE A 269 -1.55 9.31 -9.71
CA PHE A 269 -2.15 8.09 -9.18
C PHE A 269 -1.29 6.84 -9.46
N SER A 270 -0.86 6.62 -10.71
CA SER A 270 -0.07 5.44 -11.11
C SER A 270 1.29 5.32 -10.43
N ARG A 271 1.85 6.44 -9.95
CA ARG A 271 3.10 6.45 -9.20
C ARG A 271 2.95 5.90 -7.79
N HIS A 272 1.76 6.04 -7.19
CA HIS A 272 1.49 5.45 -5.88
C HIS A 272 1.50 3.92 -6.00
N PRO A 273 2.43 3.19 -5.35
CA PRO A 273 2.64 1.77 -5.60
C PRO A 273 1.36 0.92 -5.48
N GLU A 274 0.60 1.07 -4.39
CA GLU A 274 -0.64 0.32 -4.19
C GLU A 274 -1.70 0.61 -5.26
N PHE A 275 -1.74 1.85 -5.75
CA PHE A 275 -2.71 2.21 -6.79
C PHE A 275 -2.25 1.68 -8.15
N GLY A 276 -0.95 1.71 -8.44
CA GLY A 276 -0.38 1.06 -9.62
C GLY A 276 -0.75 -0.43 -9.68
N LEU A 277 -0.58 -1.16 -8.58
CA LEU A 277 -0.99 -2.57 -8.48
C LEU A 277 -2.49 -2.77 -8.69
N LEU A 278 -3.32 -1.85 -8.17
CA LEU A 278 -4.77 -1.89 -8.37
C LEU A 278 -5.15 -1.66 -9.85
N LEU A 279 -4.49 -0.74 -10.54
CA LEU A 279 -4.66 -0.55 -11.99
C LEU A 279 -4.24 -1.79 -12.77
N ASP A 280 -3.15 -2.44 -12.38
CA ASP A 280 -2.68 -3.65 -13.05
C ASP A 280 -3.63 -4.83 -12.80
N ALA A 281 -4.18 -4.96 -11.59
CA ALA A 281 -5.24 -5.92 -11.29
C ALA A 281 -6.49 -5.70 -12.16
N LEU A 282 -6.92 -4.44 -12.32
CA LEU A 282 -8.04 -4.08 -13.19
C LEU A 282 -7.77 -4.44 -14.66
N ARG A 283 -6.58 -4.14 -15.17
CA ARG A 283 -6.21 -4.45 -16.57
C ARG A 283 -6.18 -5.95 -16.83
N LYS A 284 -5.76 -6.76 -15.86
CA LYS A 284 -5.72 -8.23 -15.96
C LYS A 284 -7.11 -8.88 -16.04
N GLU A 285 -8.14 -8.25 -15.47
CA GLU A 285 -9.53 -8.73 -15.55
C GLU A 285 -10.16 -8.52 -16.94
N GLY A 286 -9.62 -7.59 -17.73
CA GLY A 286 -10.08 -7.31 -19.08
C GLY A 286 -11.06 -6.12 -19.18
N PRO A 287 -11.74 -5.94 -20.33
CA PRO A 287 -12.47 -4.70 -20.63
C PRO A 287 -13.76 -4.53 -19.82
N ARG A 288 -14.32 -5.62 -19.27
CA ARG A 288 -15.52 -5.61 -18.45
C ARG A 288 -15.26 -6.43 -17.20
N VAL A 289 -15.10 -5.75 -16.08
CA VAL A 289 -14.68 -6.32 -14.79
C VAL A 289 -15.89 -6.47 -13.88
N GLN A 290 -16.16 -7.69 -13.43
CA GLN A 290 -17.11 -7.91 -12.34
C GLN A 290 -16.42 -7.60 -11.02
N PHE A 291 -17.13 -6.89 -10.14
CA PHE A 291 -16.54 -6.41 -8.90
C PHE A 291 -15.99 -7.54 -8.02
N LEU A 292 -16.72 -8.66 -7.93
CA LEU A 292 -16.29 -9.80 -7.11
C LEU A 292 -15.15 -10.61 -7.72
N ASP A 293 -14.99 -10.59 -9.05
CA ASP A 293 -13.85 -11.20 -9.73
C ASP A 293 -12.57 -10.39 -9.46
N LEU A 294 -12.68 -9.05 -9.48
CA LEU A 294 -11.61 -8.17 -9.03
C LEU A 294 -11.25 -8.42 -7.56
N VAL A 295 -12.24 -8.57 -6.68
CA VAL A 295 -11.99 -8.92 -5.26
C VAL A 295 -11.29 -10.27 -5.15
N GLU A 296 -11.70 -11.28 -5.92
CA GLU A 296 -11.02 -12.58 -5.95
C GLU A 296 -9.54 -12.44 -6.34
N ARG A 297 -9.24 -11.65 -7.39
CA ARG A 297 -7.84 -11.38 -7.79
C ARG A 297 -7.07 -10.67 -6.70
N LEU A 298 -7.61 -9.57 -6.16
CA LEU A 298 -6.93 -8.80 -5.12
C LEU A 298 -6.66 -9.65 -3.89
N VAL A 299 -7.61 -10.49 -3.45
CA VAL A 299 -7.39 -11.39 -2.29
C VAL A 299 -6.29 -12.42 -2.54
N ARG A 300 -6.05 -12.83 -3.80
CA ARG A 300 -5.08 -13.87 -4.15
C ARG A 300 -3.68 -13.33 -4.46
N GLU A 301 -3.61 -12.25 -5.23
CA GLU A 301 -2.36 -11.67 -5.77
C GLU A 301 -1.92 -10.41 -5.02
N TYR A 302 -2.87 -9.64 -4.46
CA TYR A 302 -2.60 -8.33 -3.84
C TYR A 302 -3.31 -8.17 -2.48
N PRO A 303 -3.12 -9.10 -1.53
CA PRO A 303 -3.90 -9.12 -0.29
C PRO A 303 -3.70 -7.88 0.57
N ASN A 304 -2.52 -7.25 0.57
CA ASN A 304 -2.32 -6.01 1.32
C ASN A 304 -3.03 -4.83 0.66
N VAL A 305 -3.02 -4.71 -0.67
CA VAL A 305 -3.86 -3.73 -1.38
C VAL A 305 -5.36 -3.96 -1.10
N PHE A 306 -5.82 -5.22 -1.07
CA PHE A 306 -7.20 -5.52 -0.69
C PHE A 306 -7.52 -5.05 0.74
N LEU A 307 -6.64 -5.35 1.69
CA LEU A 307 -6.81 -4.97 3.09
C LEU A 307 -6.76 -3.44 3.27
N SER A 308 -5.83 -2.75 2.61
CA SER A 308 -5.64 -1.31 2.73
C SER A 308 -6.73 -0.55 1.99
N ALA A 309 -6.98 -0.83 0.70
CA ALA A 309 -7.84 -0.02 -0.14
C ALA A 309 -9.31 -0.45 -0.11
N PHE A 310 -9.62 -1.74 0.03
CA PHE A 310 -10.98 -2.26 -0.14
C PHE A 310 -11.71 -2.51 1.19
N CYS A 311 -11.01 -2.90 2.24
CA CYS A 311 -11.66 -3.29 3.49
C CYS A 311 -11.95 -2.10 4.40
N THR A 312 -13.03 -2.11 5.19
CA THR A 312 -13.12 -1.21 6.37
C THR A 312 -12.06 -1.58 7.41
N THR A 313 -11.75 -0.72 8.38
CA THR A 313 -10.77 -1.06 9.45
C THR A 313 -11.10 -2.37 10.17
N ARG A 314 -12.38 -2.54 10.55
CA ARG A 314 -12.87 -3.80 11.16
C ARG A 314 -12.89 -4.95 10.15
N GLY A 315 -13.31 -4.67 8.92
CA GLY A 315 -13.32 -5.62 7.81
C GLY A 315 -11.94 -6.19 7.52
N ALA A 316 -10.89 -5.37 7.57
CA ALA A 316 -9.51 -5.76 7.31
C ALA A 316 -9.02 -6.78 8.36
N ALA A 317 -9.35 -6.59 9.64
CA ALA A 317 -9.03 -7.56 10.69
C ALA A 317 -9.71 -8.92 10.43
N ARG A 318 -11.01 -8.90 10.09
CA ARG A 318 -11.77 -10.12 9.75
C ARG A 318 -11.25 -10.79 8.48
N ALA A 319 -10.91 -10.01 7.46
CA ALA A 319 -10.36 -10.52 6.22
C ALA A 319 -9.01 -11.18 6.43
N ARG A 320 -8.13 -10.57 7.22
CA ARG A 320 -6.83 -11.13 7.58
C ARG A 320 -6.97 -12.50 8.27
N GLU A 321 -7.90 -12.63 9.22
CA GLU A 321 -8.20 -13.91 9.88
C GLU A 321 -8.68 -14.98 8.87
N LEU A 322 -9.48 -14.60 7.88
CA LEU A 322 -9.93 -15.51 6.82
C LEU A 322 -8.79 -15.92 5.88
N ILE A 323 -7.91 -14.99 5.52
CA ILE A 323 -6.71 -15.25 4.70
C ILE A 323 -5.78 -16.21 5.44
N GLU A 324 -5.47 -15.94 6.72
CA GLU A 324 -4.59 -16.78 7.53
C GLU A 324 -5.12 -18.23 7.65
N ARG A 325 -6.44 -18.40 7.72
CA ARG A 325 -7.10 -19.71 7.81
C ARG A 325 -7.33 -20.39 6.46
N GLY A 326 -6.89 -19.80 5.35
CA GLY A 326 -7.13 -20.32 4.00
C GLY A 326 -8.60 -20.31 3.58
N LYS A 327 -9.44 -19.49 4.23
CA LYS A 327 -10.89 -19.34 3.95
C LYS A 327 -11.17 -18.15 3.04
N THR A 328 -10.24 -17.82 2.14
CA THR A 328 -10.25 -16.64 1.27
C THR A 328 -11.48 -16.59 0.36
N ALA A 329 -11.97 -17.73 -0.13
CA ALA A 329 -13.16 -17.80 -0.98
C ALA A 329 -14.41 -17.12 -0.39
N ARG A 330 -14.51 -17.04 0.94
CA ARG A 330 -15.61 -16.35 1.61
C ARG A 330 -15.61 -14.84 1.34
N LEU A 331 -14.45 -14.23 1.09
CA LEU A 331 -14.30 -12.79 0.86
C LEU A 331 -14.91 -12.31 -0.45
N TYR A 332 -15.24 -13.21 -1.37
CA TYR A 332 -15.84 -12.87 -2.66
C TYR A 332 -17.03 -13.76 -3.05
N ARG A 333 -17.26 -14.91 -2.36
CA ARG A 333 -18.43 -15.78 -2.63
C ARG A 333 -19.56 -15.69 -1.61
N ASP A 334 -19.29 -15.21 -0.39
CA ASP A 334 -20.30 -15.13 0.69
C ASP A 334 -20.81 -13.68 0.82
N PRO A 335 -22.05 -13.37 0.39
CA PRO A 335 -22.58 -12.02 0.44
C PRO A 335 -22.62 -11.40 1.83
N SER A 336 -22.77 -12.21 2.88
CA SER A 336 -22.74 -11.70 4.25
C SER A 336 -21.35 -11.25 4.69
N VAL A 337 -20.30 -11.86 4.12
CA VAL A 337 -18.91 -11.58 4.46
C VAL A 337 -18.42 -10.37 3.69
N TRP A 338 -18.52 -10.37 2.36
CA TRP A 338 -17.92 -9.28 1.58
C TRP A 338 -18.63 -7.94 1.84
N ARG A 339 -19.94 -7.95 2.12
CA ARG A 339 -20.68 -6.72 2.50
C ARG A 339 -20.29 -6.16 3.86
N ASP A 340 -19.80 -7.00 4.77
CA ASP A 340 -19.31 -6.57 6.09
C ASP A 340 -17.85 -6.11 6.03
N VAL A 341 -17.07 -6.71 5.12
CA VAL A 341 -15.63 -6.44 4.98
C VAL A 341 -15.37 -5.20 4.13
N ILE A 342 -16.03 -5.06 2.99
CA ILE A 342 -15.71 -4.06 1.96
C ILE A 342 -16.32 -2.70 2.31
N ARG A 343 -15.56 -1.63 2.08
CA ARG A 343 -16.03 -0.25 2.27
C ARG A 343 -16.89 0.21 1.08
N THR A 344 -18.01 0.86 1.37
CA THR A 344 -18.91 1.42 0.33
C THR A 344 -18.22 2.44 -0.57
N ASN A 345 -17.24 3.19 -0.06
CA ASN A 345 -16.52 4.22 -0.83
C ASN A 345 -15.83 3.67 -2.09
N VAL A 346 -15.44 2.40 -2.11
CA VAL A 346 -14.85 1.75 -3.30
C VAL A 346 -15.86 1.67 -4.44
N LEU A 347 -17.13 1.50 -4.12
CA LEU A 347 -18.21 1.39 -5.11
C LEU A 347 -18.69 2.77 -5.62
N PHE A 348 -18.32 3.84 -4.93
CA PHE A 348 -18.70 5.21 -5.27
C PHE A 348 -17.51 6.09 -5.62
N ASN A 349 -16.82 6.66 -4.63
CA ASN A 349 -15.75 7.64 -4.83
C ASN A 349 -14.63 7.08 -5.69
N PHE A 350 -14.22 5.84 -5.42
CA PHE A 350 -13.13 5.23 -6.18
C PHE A 350 -13.51 5.00 -7.65
N VAL A 351 -14.72 4.50 -7.93
CA VAL A 351 -15.24 4.41 -9.31
C VAL A 351 -15.26 5.79 -9.98
N GLN A 352 -15.74 6.83 -9.30
CA GLN A 352 -15.77 8.19 -9.85
C GLN A 352 -14.37 8.73 -10.14
N GLN A 353 -13.41 8.54 -9.24
CA GLN A 353 -12.02 8.91 -9.46
C GLN A 353 -11.47 8.24 -10.71
N LEU A 354 -11.64 6.92 -10.85
CA LEU A 354 -11.18 6.16 -12.01
C LEU A 354 -11.84 6.61 -13.32
N LYS A 355 -13.11 7.04 -13.28
CA LYS A 355 -13.78 7.65 -14.44
C LYS A 355 -13.15 8.99 -14.80
N HIS A 356 -12.96 9.88 -13.81
CA HIS A 356 -12.36 11.19 -14.06
C HIS A 356 -10.94 11.07 -14.63
N VAL A 357 -10.12 10.10 -14.20
CA VAL A 357 -8.77 9.90 -14.73
C VAL A 357 -8.71 9.03 -15.99
N GLY A 358 -9.86 8.64 -16.54
CA GLY A 358 -9.94 7.87 -17.79
C GLY A 358 -9.39 6.45 -17.68
N VAL A 359 -9.51 5.81 -16.52
CA VAL A 359 -9.25 4.38 -16.32
C VAL A 359 -10.53 3.57 -16.52
N LEU A 360 -11.66 4.09 -16.04
CA LEU A 360 -12.98 3.51 -16.29
C LEU A 360 -13.73 4.38 -17.29
N ALA A 361 -14.53 3.74 -18.14
CA ALA A 361 -15.35 4.41 -19.12
C ALA A 361 -16.46 5.26 -18.45
N PRO A 362 -16.85 6.41 -19.03
CA PRO A 362 -17.87 7.31 -18.48
C PRO A 362 -19.22 6.63 -18.18
N GLU A 363 -19.59 5.61 -18.95
CA GLU A 363 -20.81 4.81 -18.77
C GLU A 363 -20.76 3.87 -17.55
N THR A 364 -19.58 3.70 -16.93
CA THR A 364 -19.43 2.88 -15.72
C THR A 364 -20.31 3.43 -14.60
N ARG A 365 -21.16 2.54 -14.05
CA ARG A 365 -22.14 2.88 -13.01
C ARG A 365 -21.53 2.71 -11.63
N SER A 366 -21.40 3.81 -10.89
CA SER A 366 -21.10 3.76 -9.46
C SER A 366 -22.33 3.36 -8.63
N HIS A 367 -22.11 3.07 -7.35
CA HIS A 367 -23.17 2.78 -6.38
C HIS A 367 -23.03 3.71 -5.16
N SER A 368 -24.00 4.61 -5.00
CA SER A 368 -24.05 5.59 -3.90
C SER A 368 -24.96 5.15 -2.73
N GLY A 369 -25.57 3.97 -2.80
CA GLY A 369 -26.48 3.45 -1.79
C GLY A 369 -25.76 2.67 -0.68
N ALA A 370 -26.55 1.98 0.14
CA ALA A 370 -25.99 1.07 1.14
C ALA A 370 -25.42 -0.19 0.45
N ILE A 371 -24.28 -0.70 0.94
CA ILE A 371 -23.63 -1.90 0.36
C ILE A 371 -24.55 -3.14 0.33
N ALA A 372 -25.57 -3.20 1.19
CA ALA A 372 -26.60 -4.24 1.17
C ALA A 372 -27.47 -4.23 -0.10
N GLU A 373 -27.62 -3.06 -0.73
CA GLU A 373 -28.38 -2.83 -1.97
C GLU A 373 -27.49 -2.94 -3.21
N TYR A 374 -26.18 -3.17 -3.04
CA TYR A 374 -25.27 -3.36 -4.16
C TYR A 374 -25.46 -4.76 -4.78
N ASP A 375 -25.79 -4.75 -6.06
CA ASP A 375 -25.78 -5.92 -6.93
C ASP A 375 -24.53 -5.89 -7.82
N PRO A 376 -23.58 -6.83 -7.63
CA PRO A 376 -22.35 -6.89 -8.43
C PRO A 376 -22.61 -7.23 -9.90
N ASP A 377 -23.68 -7.96 -10.23
CA ASP A 377 -23.96 -8.44 -11.59
C ASP A 377 -24.55 -7.33 -12.48
N GLU A 378 -25.25 -6.38 -11.87
CA GLU A 378 -25.91 -5.25 -12.57
C GLU A 378 -24.96 -4.07 -12.86
N LYS A 379 -23.80 -4.00 -12.18
CA LYS A 379 -22.89 -2.85 -12.22
C LYS A 379 -21.42 -3.25 -12.46
N PRO A 380 -21.09 -3.85 -13.61
CA PRO A 380 -19.71 -4.13 -13.96
C PRO A 380 -18.95 -2.83 -14.23
N TRP A 381 -17.65 -2.88 -13.96
CA TRP A 381 -16.73 -1.80 -14.26
C TRP A 381 -16.25 -1.95 -15.69
N ILE A 382 -16.37 -0.89 -16.49
CA ILE A 382 -16.00 -0.91 -17.90
C ILE A 382 -14.64 -0.21 -17.98
N VAL A 383 -13.59 -0.95 -18.30
CA VAL A 383 -12.24 -0.38 -18.42
C VAL A 383 -12.19 0.44 -19.71
N ALA A 384 -11.73 1.68 -19.59
CA ALA A 384 -11.55 2.55 -20.75
C ALA A 384 -10.43 1.99 -21.63
N ASP A 385 -10.63 2.02 -22.95
CA ASP A 385 -9.57 1.65 -23.89
C ASP A 385 -8.42 2.66 -23.74
N PRO A 386 -7.16 2.23 -23.57
CA PRO A 386 -6.02 3.12 -23.62
C PRO A 386 -5.85 3.57 -25.07
N GLY A 387 -6.62 4.59 -25.47
CA GLY A 387 -6.45 5.26 -26.76
C GLY A 387 -5.05 5.82 -26.95
#